data_AF-A0A494ZXM0-F1
#
_entry.id   AF-A0A494ZXM0-F1
#
_cell.length_a   1.000
_cell.length_b   1.000
_cell.length_c   1.000
_cell.angle_alpha   90.00
_cell.angle_beta   90.00
_cell.angle_gamma   90.00
#
_symmetry.space_group_name_H-M   'P 1'
#
loop_
_entity.id
_entity.type
_entity.pdbx_description
1 polymer ?
#
loop_
_entity_poly.entity_id
_entity_poly.type
_entity_poly.pdbx_seq_one_letter_code
_entity_poly.pdbx_strand_id
1 'polypeptide(L)'
;MQNTEDNPLGIYGTKSYFTECFKFSIMNNLFNEHPDSLKNIYNDLLTEVTVIAENQESKQRYLINLNKAYSNIRTELAGEKEEETLFELVLQ
;
A
#
# COMPACT_ATOMS: atom_id res chain seq x y z
N MET A 1 19.98 17.96 18.29
CA MET A 1 19.48 16.62 17.88
C MET A 1 18.45 16.24 18.91
N GLN A 2 17.17 16.40 18.57
CA GLN A 2 16.06 16.12 19.50
C GLN A 2 15.54 14.72 19.21
N ASN A 3 15.55 13.86 20.22
CA ASN A 3 15.08 12.48 20.18
C ASN A 3 13.60 12.40 19.78
N THR A 4 13.29 11.62 18.76
CA THR A 4 11.94 11.41 18.21
C THR A 4 11.28 10.15 18.77
N GLU A 5 11.36 9.94 20.08
CA GLU A 5 10.86 8.72 20.74
C GLU A 5 9.43 8.82 21.28
N ASP A 6 8.64 9.86 20.95
CA ASP A 6 7.21 9.90 21.29
C ASP A 6 6.40 10.67 20.24
N ASN A 7 6.36 10.15 19.01
CA ASN A 7 5.32 10.54 18.05
C ASN A 7 4.53 9.31 17.58
N PRO A 8 3.38 8.99 18.22
CA PRO A 8 2.48 7.96 17.70
C PRO A 8 1.88 8.32 16.32
N LEU A 9 2.06 9.57 15.84
CA LEU A 9 1.71 10.05 14.49
C LEU A 9 2.88 10.00 13.48
N GLY A 10 4.08 9.54 13.88
CA GLY A 10 5.28 9.58 13.04
C GLY A 10 5.30 8.58 11.87
N ILE A 11 4.29 7.73 11.76
CA ILE A 11 4.21 6.65 10.77
C ILE A 11 3.21 6.91 9.64
N TYR A 12 2.26 7.85 9.81
CA TYR A 12 1.21 8.10 8.82
C TYR A 12 1.84 8.50 7.48
N GLY A 13 1.31 7.93 6.39
CA GLY A 13 1.78 8.25 5.05
C GLY A 13 3.09 7.57 4.64
N THR A 14 3.69 6.74 5.49
CA THR A 14 4.84 5.89 5.11
C THR A 14 4.38 4.67 4.31
N LYS A 15 5.29 4.06 3.53
CA LYS A 15 4.98 2.80 2.82
C LYS A 15 4.54 1.71 3.81
N SER A 16 5.24 1.59 4.94
CA SER A 16 4.96 0.57 5.96
C SER A 16 3.57 0.74 6.54
N TYR A 17 3.17 1.97 6.87
CA TYR A 17 1.82 2.26 7.35
C TYR A 17 0.75 1.76 6.38
N PHE A 18 0.84 2.14 5.10
CA PHE A 18 -0.14 1.67 4.10
C PHE A 18 -0.09 0.16 3.88
N THR A 19 1.09 -0.46 3.91
CA THR A 19 1.23 -1.93 3.83
C THR A 19 0.47 -2.62 4.98
N GLU A 20 0.60 -2.13 6.21
CA GLU A 20 -0.13 -2.67 7.36
C GLU A 20 -1.64 -2.45 7.24
N CYS A 21 -2.09 -1.28 6.75
CA CYS A 21 -3.51 -1.04 6.45
C CYS A 21 -4.07 -2.05 5.45
N PHE A 22 -3.34 -2.32 4.36
CA PHE A 22 -3.75 -3.34 3.38
C PHE A 22 -3.82 -4.73 4.01
N LYS A 23 -2.77 -5.17 4.71
CA LYS A 23 -2.72 -6.49 5.34
C LYS A 23 -3.85 -6.68 6.34
N PHE A 24 -4.08 -5.70 7.21
CA PHE A 24 -5.15 -5.72 8.19
C PHE A 24 -6.53 -5.85 7.51
N SER A 25 -6.78 -5.06 6.47
CA SER A 25 -8.03 -5.11 5.71
C SER A 25 -8.23 -6.46 5.00
N ILE A 26 -7.18 -7.02 4.40
CA ILE A 26 -7.20 -8.34 3.77
C ILE A 26 -7.46 -9.45 4.81
N MET A 27 -6.85 -9.38 5.98
CA MET A 27 -7.08 -10.36 7.04
C MET A 27 -8.52 -10.30 7.54
N ASN A 28 -9.09 -9.11 7.69
CA ASN A 28 -10.48 -8.94 8.09
C ASN A 28 -11.47 -9.47 7.05
N ASN A 29 -11.14 -9.40 5.76
CA ASN A 29 -11.95 -10.00 4.70
C ASN A 29 -12.17 -11.50 4.86
N LEU A 30 -11.32 -12.22 5.60
CA LEU A 30 -11.52 -13.65 5.90
C LEU A 30 -12.70 -13.90 6.84
N PHE A 31 -13.13 -12.88 7.59
CA PHE A 31 -14.19 -12.95 8.59
C PHE A 31 -15.42 -12.11 8.24
N ASN A 32 -15.33 -11.25 7.22
CA ASN A 32 -16.41 -10.37 6.79
C ASN A 32 -17.39 -11.09 5.85
N GLU A 33 -18.70 -10.87 6.05
CA GLU A 33 -19.75 -11.37 5.16
C GLU A 33 -19.68 -10.74 3.75
N HIS A 34 -19.11 -9.53 3.66
CA HIS A 34 -18.86 -8.80 2.43
C HIS A 34 -17.39 -8.36 2.37
N PRO A 35 -16.49 -9.18 1.82
CA PRO A 35 -15.08 -8.84 1.74
C PRO A 35 -14.84 -7.68 0.76
N ASP A 36 -14.01 -6.72 1.17
CA ASP A 36 -13.63 -5.61 0.32
C ASP A 36 -12.55 -5.99 -0.69
N SER A 37 -12.69 -5.51 -1.92
CA SER A 37 -11.61 -5.70 -2.89
C SER A 37 -10.38 -4.87 -2.49
N LEU A 38 -9.19 -5.34 -2.86
CA LEU A 38 -7.94 -4.56 -2.67
C LEU A 38 -8.04 -3.15 -3.28
N LYS A 39 -8.78 -3.02 -4.39
CA LYS A 39 -9.05 -1.74 -5.05
C LYS A 39 -9.94 -0.82 -4.21
N ASN A 40 -10.93 -1.35 -3.50
CA ASN A 40 -11.78 -0.56 -2.60
C ASN A 40 -10.93 -0.01 -1.44
N ILE A 41 -10.15 -0.88 -0.80
CA ILE A 41 -9.24 -0.50 0.29
C ILE A 41 -8.27 0.61 -0.19
N TYR A 42 -7.73 0.48 -1.41
CA TYR A 42 -6.89 1.53 -2.00
C TYR A 42 -7.64 2.87 -2.18
N ASN A 43 -8.89 2.84 -2.66
CA ASN A 43 -9.68 4.05 -2.87
C ASN A 43 -10.02 4.75 -1.55
N ASP A 44 -10.25 3.99 -0.48
CA ASP A 44 -10.52 4.53 0.85
C ASP A 44 -9.27 5.24 1.40
N LEU A 45 -8.11 4.58 1.32
CA LEU A 45 -6.82 5.17 1.71
C LEU A 45 -6.45 6.38 0.82
N LEU A 46 -6.78 6.34 -0.47
CA LEU A 46 -6.59 7.48 -1.37
C LEU A 46 -7.42 8.67 -0.91
N THR A 47 -8.70 8.45 -0.61
CA THR A 47 -9.61 9.48 -0.10
C THR A 47 -9.09 10.06 1.21
N GLU A 48 -8.65 9.21 2.13
CA GLU A 48 -8.04 9.62 3.39
C GLU A 48 -6.80 10.50 3.18
N VAL A 49 -5.87 10.10 2.30
CA VAL A 49 -4.69 10.92 1.96
C VAL A 49 -5.09 12.28 1.39
N THR A 50 -6.16 12.34 0.59
CA THR A 50 -6.63 13.63 0.07
C THR A 50 -7.21 14.56 1.14
N VAL A 51 -7.74 14.01 2.23
CA VAL A 51 -8.33 14.75 3.34
C VAL A 51 -7.27 15.16 4.38
N ILE A 52 -6.33 14.27 4.70
CA ILE A 52 -5.37 14.45 5.79
C ILE A 52 -4.14 15.26 5.38
N ALA A 53 -3.74 15.23 4.10
CA ALA A 53 -2.51 15.89 3.69
C ALA A 53 -2.55 17.42 3.89
N GLU A 54 -1.67 17.91 4.76
CA GLU A 54 -1.57 19.33 5.14
C GLU A 54 -1.14 20.25 3.99
N ASN A 55 -0.40 19.71 3.03
CA ASN A 55 0.12 20.43 1.88
C ASN A 55 0.39 19.50 0.69
N GLN A 56 0.62 20.10 -0.46
CA GLN A 56 0.82 19.39 -1.72
C GLN A 56 2.04 18.46 -1.72
N GLU A 57 3.12 18.85 -1.06
CA GLU A 57 4.33 18.03 -0.96
C GLU A 57 4.06 16.75 -0.17
N SER A 58 3.41 16.88 0.99
CA SER A 58 3.04 15.75 1.84
C SER A 58 2.03 14.85 1.14
N LYS A 59 1.04 15.45 0.43
CA LYS A 59 0.10 14.70 -0.40
C LYS A 59 0.81 13.85 -1.46
N GLN A 60 1.73 14.43 -2.22
CA GLN A 60 2.49 13.70 -3.23
C GLN A 60 3.32 12.58 -2.62
N ARG A 61 4.00 12.84 -1.50
CA ARG A 61 4.78 11.83 -0.76
C ARG A 61 3.90 10.66 -0.30
N TYR A 62 2.75 10.94 0.29
CA TYR A 62 1.82 9.91 0.76
C TYR A 62 1.25 9.10 -0.40
N LEU A 63 0.87 9.75 -1.50
CA LEU A 63 0.38 9.05 -2.69
C LEU A 63 1.45 8.13 -3.32
N ILE A 64 2.71 8.56 -3.37
CA ILE A 64 3.81 7.70 -3.85
C ILE A 64 3.95 6.47 -2.95
N ASN A 65 3.90 6.65 -1.63
CA ASN A 65 4.02 5.55 -0.68
C ASN A 65 2.83 4.60 -0.72
N LEU A 66 1.61 5.12 -0.85
CA LEU A 66 0.38 4.34 -1.01
C LEU A 66 0.45 3.47 -2.28
N ASN A 67 0.86 4.05 -3.40
CA ASN A 67 1.02 3.32 -4.66
C ASN A 67 2.08 2.21 -4.56
N LYS A 68 3.21 2.48 -3.93
CA LYS A 68 4.25 1.47 -3.68
C LYS A 68 3.72 0.33 -2.81
N ALA A 69 3.02 0.64 -1.72
CA ALA A 69 2.43 -0.37 -0.86
C ALA A 69 1.39 -1.23 -1.60
N TYR A 70 0.52 -0.60 -2.40
CA TYR A 70 -0.49 -1.29 -3.21
C TYR A 70 0.15 -2.22 -4.25
N SER A 71 1.17 -1.76 -4.96
CA SER A 71 1.90 -2.58 -5.93
C SER A 71 2.54 -3.80 -5.27
N ASN A 72 3.22 -3.59 -4.13
CA ASN A 72 3.86 -4.68 -3.39
C ASN A 72 2.83 -5.73 -2.94
N ILE A 73 1.72 -5.30 -2.34
CA ILE A 73 0.67 -6.22 -1.88
C ILE A 73 0.04 -6.96 -3.06
N ARG A 74 -0.19 -6.29 -4.19
CA ARG A 74 -0.72 -6.95 -5.39
C ARG A 74 0.23 -8.03 -5.91
N THR A 75 1.53 -7.76 -5.92
CA THR A 75 2.58 -8.75 -6.23
C THR A 75 2.55 -9.92 -5.26
N GLU A 76 2.53 -9.65 -3.94
CA GLU A 76 2.52 -10.68 -2.89
C GLU A 76 1.27 -11.58 -3.02
N LEU A 77 0.09 -10.99 -3.24
CA LEU A 77 -1.17 -11.72 -3.39
C LEU A 77 -1.29 -12.47 -4.72
N ALA A 78 -0.71 -11.94 -5.80
CA ALA A 78 -0.65 -12.65 -7.08
C ALA A 78 0.31 -13.86 -7.02
N GLY A 79 1.12 -13.96 -5.96
CA GLY A 79 2.10 -15.02 -5.78
C GLY A 79 3.17 -14.91 -6.86
N GLU A 80 4.11 -13.98 -6.71
CA GLU A 80 5.24 -13.86 -7.64
C GLU A 80 5.99 -15.20 -7.73
N LYS A 81 5.76 -15.92 -8.84
CA LYS A 81 6.74 -16.81 -9.44
C LYS A 81 7.88 -15.93 -9.97
N GLU A 82 8.81 -15.55 -9.10
CA GLU A 82 10.16 -15.24 -9.59
C GLU A 82 10.89 -16.57 -9.77
N GLU A 83 10.81 -17.14 -10.98
CA GLU A 83 11.91 -17.91 -11.53
C GLU A 83 12.01 -17.57 -13.03
N GLU A 84 13.15 -16.99 -13.41
CA GLU A 84 13.54 -16.64 -14.77
C GLU A 84 13.39 -17.84 -15.72
N THR A 85 12.87 -17.57 -16.93
CA THR A 85 13.10 -18.23 -18.24
C THR A 85 11.88 -17.95 -19.13
N LEU A 86 11.93 -17.31 -20.31
CA LEU A 86 12.97 -17.14 -21.30
C LEU A 86 12.71 -15.88 -22.15
N PHE A 87 13.81 -15.27 -22.56
CA PHE A 87 14.00 -14.42 -23.74
C PHE A 87 13.63 -15.13 -25.08
N GLU A 88 12.51 -15.86 -25.17
CA GLU A 88 12.12 -16.66 -26.35
C GLU A 88 10.77 -16.26 -26.98
N LEU A 89 10.42 -14.97 -26.94
CA LEU A 89 9.29 -14.44 -27.71
C LEU A 89 9.69 -13.34 -28.71
N VAL A 90 10.95 -13.35 -29.16
CA VAL A 90 11.45 -12.46 -30.24
C VAL A 90 11.98 -13.24 -31.46
N LEU A 91 11.84 -14.57 -31.50
CA LEU A 91 12.14 -15.36 -32.72
C LEU A 91 11.12 -16.50 -32.92
N GLN A 92 9.87 -16.14 -33.23
CA GLN A 92 8.95 -16.93 -34.06
C GLN A 92 8.10 -15.95 -34.89
#